data_AF-A0A822ANC9-F1
#
_entry.id   AF-A0A822ANC9-F1
#
_cell.length_a   1.000
_cell.length_b   1.000
_cell.length_c   1.000
_cell.angle_alpha   90.00
_cell.angle_beta   90.00
_cell.angle_gamma   90.00
#
_symmetry.space_group_name_H-M   'P 1'
#
loop_
_entity.id
_entity.type
_entity.pdbx_description
1 polymer ?
#
loop_
_entity_poly.entity_id
_entity_poly.type
_entity_poly.pdbx_seq_one_letter_code
_entity_poly.pdbx_strand_id
1 'polypeptide(L)'
;MLHLFILILILNNAIASADWDYGKHGPDVWKKNYVACGGKNQSPINIRTKCTVSQTFSRFELTSIYYEPVKFKLTNNGHTITAVPNSPTPISLTGGNLKGRYIFDSFHLHWGPNDNSGSEHQV
;
A
#
# COMPACT_ATOMS: atom_id res chain seq x y z
N MET A 1 33.79 -37.44 -30.56
CA MET A 1 34.09 -36.07 -30.10
C MET A 1 32.89 -35.19 -30.39
N LEU A 2 32.02 -34.96 -29.40
CA LEU A 2 31.21 -33.75 -29.31
C LEU A 2 30.71 -33.67 -27.85
N HIS A 3 31.38 -32.86 -27.04
CA HIS A 3 30.92 -32.55 -25.68
C HIS A 3 29.77 -31.54 -25.79
N LEU A 4 28.58 -31.95 -25.37
CA LEU A 4 27.43 -31.07 -25.25
C LEU A 4 27.57 -30.27 -23.94
N PHE A 5 28.09 -29.04 -24.04
CA PHE A 5 28.15 -28.10 -22.92
C PHE A 5 26.73 -27.59 -22.62
N ILE A 6 26.14 -28.05 -21.52
CA ILE A 6 24.92 -27.48 -20.95
C ILE A 6 25.31 -26.16 -20.28
N LEU A 7 24.97 -25.04 -20.93
CA LEU A 7 25.09 -23.71 -20.35
C LEU A 7 24.00 -23.55 -19.29
N ILE A 8 24.38 -23.66 -18.02
CA ILE A 8 23.50 -23.32 -16.89
C ILE A 8 23.33 -21.81 -16.92
N LEU A 9 22.23 -21.34 -17.51
CA LEU A 9 21.74 -19.98 -17.34
C LEU A 9 21.34 -19.81 -15.88
N ILE A 10 22.27 -19.31 -15.07
CA ILE A 10 21.96 -18.73 -13.77
C ILE A 10 21.10 -17.50 -14.08
N LEU A 11 19.78 -17.68 -14.05
CA LEU A 11 18.84 -16.58 -13.96
C LEU A 11 19.13 -15.89 -12.63
N ASN A 12 19.98 -14.86 -12.68
CA ASN A 12 20.00 -13.85 -11.64
C ASN A 12 18.58 -13.32 -11.58
N ASN A 13 17.82 -13.75 -10.57
CA ASN A 13 16.67 -13.01 -10.10
C ASN A 13 17.22 -11.70 -9.51
N ALA A 14 17.65 -10.79 -10.39
CA ALA A 14 17.68 -9.40 -10.07
C ALA A 14 16.23 -9.07 -9.72
N ILE A 15 15.97 -8.94 -8.42
CA ILE A 15 14.78 -8.28 -7.92
C ILE A 15 14.76 -6.96 -8.69
N ALA A 16 13.85 -6.84 -9.66
CA ALA A 16 13.73 -5.62 -10.42
C ALA A 16 13.49 -4.51 -9.41
N SER A 17 14.50 -3.67 -9.19
CA SER A 17 14.35 -2.46 -8.40
C SER A 17 13.18 -1.71 -9.01
N ALA A 18 12.17 -1.42 -8.22
CA ALA A 18 11.04 -0.63 -8.69
C ALA A 18 11.59 0.66 -9.32
N ASP A 19 11.21 0.96 -10.56
CA ASP A 19 11.68 2.12 -11.34
C ASP A 19 11.00 3.43 -10.89
N TRP A 20 10.68 3.52 -9.59
CA TRP A 20 10.00 4.65 -8.97
C TRP A 20 10.59 4.91 -7.59
N ASP A 21 10.62 6.18 -7.21
CA ASP A 21 11.04 6.63 -5.89
C ASP A 21 10.27 7.91 -5.53
N TYR A 22 10.67 8.58 -4.43
CA TYR A 22 10.17 9.90 -4.03
C TYR A 22 11.19 11.03 -4.30
N GLY A 23 12.25 10.74 -5.05
CA GLY A 23 13.32 11.65 -5.44
C GLY A 23 13.33 11.88 -6.95
N LYS A 24 14.37 11.40 -7.64
CA LYS A 24 14.61 11.66 -9.07
C LYS A 24 13.53 11.03 -9.97
N HIS A 25 13.01 9.87 -9.59
CA HIS A 25 11.90 9.19 -10.27
C HIS A 25 10.61 9.35 -9.46
N GLY A 26 10.37 10.58 -9.00
CA GLY A 26 9.27 10.98 -8.14
C GLY A 26 7.87 10.96 -8.78
N PRO A 27 6.83 11.25 -7.98
CA PRO A 27 5.43 11.23 -8.41
C PRO A 27 5.12 11.97 -9.72
N ASP A 28 5.79 13.12 -9.96
CA ASP A 28 5.60 13.94 -11.16
C ASP A 28 5.90 13.20 -12.48
N VAL A 29 6.72 12.15 -12.42
CA VAL A 29 7.15 11.37 -13.60
C VAL A 29 6.62 9.95 -13.61
N TRP A 30 5.96 9.46 -12.55
CA TRP A 30 5.46 8.08 -12.49
C TRP A 30 4.57 7.72 -13.68
N LYS A 31 3.77 8.66 -14.19
CA LYS A 31 2.90 8.44 -15.36
C LYS A 31 3.63 8.00 -16.63
N LYS A 32 4.94 8.24 -16.74
CA LYS A 32 5.76 7.82 -17.90
C LYS A 32 5.82 6.30 -18.01
N ASN A 33 5.95 5.62 -16.87
CA ASN A 33 6.06 4.16 -16.79
C ASN A 33 4.76 3.51 -16.29
N TYR A 34 3.95 4.26 -15.55
CA TYR A 34 2.71 3.81 -14.93
C TYR A 34 1.55 4.69 -15.42
N VAL A 35 1.03 4.44 -16.62
CA VAL A 35 0.01 5.28 -17.29
C VAL A 35 -1.19 5.59 -16.38
N ALA A 36 -1.58 4.66 -15.51
CA ALA A 36 -2.64 4.85 -14.52
C ALA A 36 -2.42 6.05 -13.58
N CYS A 37 -1.16 6.41 -13.28
CA CYS A 37 -0.80 7.60 -12.48
C CYS A 37 -1.22 8.93 -13.13
N GLY A 38 -1.52 8.93 -14.44
CA GLY A 38 -2.09 10.08 -15.14
C GLY A 38 -3.63 10.07 -15.23
N GLY A 39 -4.30 9.18 -14.50
CA GLY A 39 -5.75 9.03 -14.53
C GLY A 39 -6.53 10.14 -13.83
N LYS A 40 -7.87 10.11 -13.97
CA LYS A 40 -8.78 11.12 -13.36
C LYS A 40 -9.17 10.83 -11.91
N ASN A 41 -9.02 9.58 -11.48
CA ASN A 41 -9.41 9.11 -10.15
C ASN A 41 -8.15 8.70 -9.38
N GLN A 42 -7.31 9.68 -9.07
CA GLN A 42 -6.08 9.47 -8.30
C GLN A 42 -6.27 9.88 -6.84
N SER A 43 -5.54 9.21 -5.97
CA SER A 43 -5.31 9.60 -4.59
C SER A 43 -3.82 9.98 -4.43
N PRO A 44 -3.47 10.79 -3.42
CA PRO A 44 -4.35 11.43 -2.43
C PRO A 44 -5.16 12.61 -3.00
N ILE A 45 -6.09 13.14 -2.20
CA ILE A 45 -6.83 14.37 -2.50
C ILE A 45 -6.86 15.32 -1.30
N ASN A 46 -7.13 16.60 -1.59
CA ASN A 46 -7.51 17.58 -0.57
C ASN A 46 -9.02 17.51 -0.30
N ILE A 47 -9.41 17.12 0.91
CA ILE A 47 -10.79 16.93 1.33
C ILE A 47 -11.39 18.27 1.76
N ARG A 48 -11.92 19.01 0.79
CA ARG A 48 -12.61 20.28 1.05
C ARG A 48 -13.96 20.01 1.72
N THR A 49 -14.02 20.13 3.05
CA THR A 49 -15.21 19.83 3.87
C THR A 49 -16.50 20.52 3.38
N LYS A 50 -16.41 21.74 2.87
CA LYS A 50 -17.56 22.48 2.28
C LYS A 50 -18.13 21.87 0.99
N CYS A 51 -17.41 20.95 0.35
CA CYS A 51 -17.79 20.28 -0.89
C CYS A 51 -18.20 18.81 -0.67
N THR A 52 -18.26 18.35 0.57
CA THR A 52 -18.65 16.96 0.89
C THR A 52 -20.17 16.82 0.94
N VAL A 53 -20.65 15.62 0.64
CA VAL A 53 -22.06 15.25 0.78
C VAL A 53 -22.20 14.34 1.99
N SER A 54 -23.03 14.74 2.95
CA SER A 54 -23.32 13.89 4.11
C SER A 54 -24.10 12.66 3.68
N GLN A 55 -23.61 11.49 4.06
CA GLN A 55 -24.25 10.20 3.81
C GLN A 55 -24.20 9.35 5.06
N THR A 56 -25.24 8.56 5.30
CA THR A 56 -25.30 7.62 6.42
C THR A 56 -25.06 6.21 5.91
N PHE A 57 -24.11 5.52 6.52
CA PHE A 57 -23.79 4.12 6.25
C PHE A 57 -23.92 3.30 7.52
N SER A 58 -24.00 1.97 7.38
CA SER A 58 -23.91 1.09 8.55
C SER A 58 -22.56 1.29 9.25
N ARG A 59 -22.50 0.94 10.54
CA ARG A 59 -21.24 0.94 11.27
C ARG A 59 -20.25 -0.04 10.62
N PHE A 60 -18.96 0.27 10.72
CA PHE A 60 -17.91 -0.70 10.45
C PHE A 60 -17.85 -1.76 11.53
N GLU A 61 -17.83 -3.03 11.11
CA GLU A 61 -17.77 -4.19 12.00
C GLU A 61 -16.44 -4.92 11.77
N LEU A 62 -15.65 -5.04 12.83
CA LEU A 62 -14.35 -5.71 12.88
C LEU A 62 -14.47 -7.03 13.64
N THR A 63 -13.75 -8.05 13.19
CA THR A 63 -13.61 -9.31 13.94
C THR A 63 -12.99 -9.09 15.33
N SER A 64 -13.41 -9.86 16.33
CA SER A 64 -12.96 -9.72 17.73
C SER A 64 -11.44 -9.67 17.91
N ILE A 65 -10.68 -10.43 17.11
CA ILE A 65 -9.21 -10.46 17.14
C ILE A 65 -8.56 -9.07 16.90
N TYR A 66 -9.27 -8.13 16.27
CA TYR A 66 -8.80 -6.74 16.12
C TYR A 66 -8.57 -6.04 17.47
N TYR A 67 -9.33 -6.43 18.50
CA TYR A 67 -9.27 -5.82 19.83
C TYR A 67 -8.30 -6.53 20.77
N GLU A 68 -7.61 -7.56 20.29
CA GLU A 68 -6.62 -8.32 21.04
C GLU A 68 -5.19 -7.94 20.62
N PRO A 69 -4.17 -8.16 21.47
CA PRO A 69 -2.78 -7.98 21.08
C PRO A 69 -2.39 -8.92 19.93
N VAL A 70 -2.12 -8.35 18.75
CA VAL A 70 -1.63 -9.07 17.57
C VAL A 70 -0.17 -8.73 17.33
N LYS A 71 0.67 -9.74 17.09
CA LYS A 71 2.06 -9.54 16.68
C LYS A 71 2.11 -9.15 15.20
N PHE A 72 3.00 -8.23 14.85
CA PHE A 72 3.23 -7.83 13.46
C PHE A 72 4.66 -8.14 13.04
N LYS A 73 4.82 -8.59 11.79
CA LYS A 73 6.11 -8.58 11.11
C LYS A 73 6.28 -7.22 10.44
N LEU A 74 7.29 -6.47 10.86
CA LEU A 74 7.65 -5.19 10.26
C LEU A 74 8.72 -5.39 9.19
N THR A 75 8.60 -4.70 8.06
CA THR A 75 9.58 -4.73 6.97
C THR A 75 9.77 -3.32 6.44
N ASN A 76 11.00 -2.81 6.49
CA ASN A 76 11.38 -1.61 5.74
C ASN A 76 11.68 -2.04 4.29
N ASN A 77 10.88 -1.58 3.34
CA ASN A 77 11.02 -1.94 1.93
C ASN A 77 11.74 -0.87 1.10
N GLY A 78 12.37 0.12 1.74
CA GLY A 78 13.03 1.25 1.08
C GLY A 78 12.11 2.45 0.80
N HIS A 79 10.80 2.26 0.85
CA HIS A 79 9.81 3.33 0.63
C HIS A 79 8.96 3.62 1.87
N THR A 80 8.69 2.60 2.68
CA THR A 80 7.87 2.69 3.89
C THR A 80 8.22 1.54 4.85
N ILE A 81 7.65 1.57 6.05
CA ILE A 81 7.55 0.41 6.94
C ILE A 81 6.21 -0.26 6.66
N THR A 82 6.24 -1.50 6.19
CA THR A 82 5.04 -2.35 6.06
C THR A 82 4.91 -3.25 7.29
N ALA A 83 3.71 -3.33 7.85
CA ALA A 83 3.36 -4.15 8.99
C ALA A 83 2.31 -5.19 8.58
N VAL A 84 2.70 -6.48 8.63
CA VAL A 84 1.83 -7.62 8.28
C VAL A 84 1.46 -8.36 9.58
N PRO A 85 0.18 -8.66 9.83
CA PRO A 85 -0.23 -9.35 11.04
C PRO A 85 0.29 -10.80 11.01
N ASN A 86 0.85 -11.24 12.13
CA ASN A 86 1.26 -12.62 12.36
C ASN A 86 0.23 -13.27 13.28
N SER A 87 -0.94 -13.59 12.72
CA SER A 87 -2.06 -14.21 13.43
C SER A 87 -2.65 -15.34 12.59
N PRO A 88 -2.99 -16.50 13.18
CA PRO A 88 -3.69 -17.57 12.47
C PRO A 88 -5.15 -17.19 12.15
N THR A 89 -5.73 -16.27 12.93
CA THR A 89 -7.08 -15.75 12.72
C THR A 89 -7.01 -14.43 11.95
N PRO A 90 -7.68 -14.32 10.79
CA PRO A 90 -7.67 -13.09 10.01
C PRO A 90 -8.45 -11.98 10.70
N ILE A 91 -7.90 -10.76 10.67
CA ILE A 91 -8.66 -9.55 10.96
C ILE A 91 -9.51 -9.25 9.71
N SER A 92 -10.82 -9.04 9.86
CA SER A 92 -11.68 -8.65 8.73
C SER A 92 -12.62 -7.51 9.07
N LEU A 93 -13.03 -6.77 8.04
CA LEU A 93 -13.86 -5.58 8.09
C LEU A 93 -15.11 -5.76 7.21
N THR A 94 -16.27 -5.40 7.73
CA THR A 94 -17.56 -5.32 7.01
C THR A 94 -18.30 -4.02 7.38
N GLY A 95 -19.43 -3.75 6.72
CA GLY A 95 -20.24 -2.56 6.98
C GLY A 95 -19.74 -1.30 6.28
N GLY A 96 -20.16 -0.12 6.72
CA GLY A 96 -19.94 1.12 5.99
C GLY A 96 -20.58 1.07 4.60
N ASN A 97 -19.82 1.52 3.59
CA ASN A 97 -20.20 1.42 2.17
C ASN A 97 -19.46 0.27 1.45
N LEU A 98 -18.99 -0.74 2.18
CA LEU A 98 -18.27 -1.87 1.60
C LEU A 98 -19.25 -2.87 0.97
N LYS A 99 -18.89 -3.39 -0.21
CA LYS A 99 -19.69 -4.40 -0.94
C LYS A 99 -19.67 -5.80 -0.30
N GLY A 100 -18.88 -6.01 0.75
CA GLY A 100 -18.67 -7.32 1.36
C GLY A 100 -17.62 -7.30 2.47
N ARG A 101 -17.10 -8.48 2.80
CA ARG A 101 -16.04 -8.68 3.80
C ARG A 101 -14.66 -8.50 3.18
N TYR A 102 -13.85 -7.65 3.78
CA TYR A 102 -12.45 -7.42 3.41
C TYR A 102 -11.53 -7.97 4.50
N ILE A 103 -10.47 -8.67 4.11
CA ILE A 103 -9.47 -9.22 5.03
C ILE A 103 -8.32 -8.22 5.11
N PHE A 104 -7.89 -7.91 6.33
CA PHE A 104 -6.75 -7.05 6.57
C PHE A 104 -5.47 -7.78 6.16
N ASP A 105 -4.75 -7.20 5.21
CA ASP A 105 -3.49 -7.73 4.69
C ASP A 105 -2.29 -7.11 5.42
N SER A 106 -2.19 -5.79 5.39
CA SER A 106 -1.08 -5.03 5.98
C SER A 106 -1.46 -3.57 6.16
N PHE A 107 -0.67 -2.85 6.96
CA PHE A 107 -0.65 -1.38 6.93
C PHE A 107 0.76 -0.86 6.66
N HIS A 108 0.86 0.37 6.19
CA HIS A 108 2.11 1.10 6.05
C HIS A 108 1.89 2.56 6.41
N LEU A 109 2.98 3.32 6.55
CA LEU A 109 2.94 4.71 6.97
C LEU A 109 3.55 5.62 5.91
N HIS A 110 3.03 6.84 5.84
CA HIS A 110 3.66 7.97 5.14
C HIS A 110 3.98 9.04 6.17
N TRP A 111 5.14 9.67 6.03
CA TRP A 111 5.61 10.70 6.95
C TRP A 111 6.46 11.73 6.20
N GLY A 112 6.58 12.91 6.78
CA GLY A 112 7.36 14.02 6.24
C GLY A 112 8.68 14.18 6.98
N PRO A 113 9.50 15.16 6.56
CA PRO A 113 10.76 15.47 7.22
C PRO A 113 10.59 16.16 8.58
N ASN A 114 9.37 16.61 8.93
CA ASN A 114 9.05 17.31 10.17
C ASN A 114 7.54 17.21 10.49
N ASP A 115 7.17 17.65 11.69
CA ASP A 115 5.81 17.56 12.22
C ASP A 115 4.76 18.42 11.48
N ASN A 116 5.19 19.32 10.58
CA ASN A 116 4.30 20.17 9.79
C ASN A 116 3.89 19.55 8.46
N SER A 117 4.40 18.36 8.10
CA SER A 117 4.15 17.71 6.82
C SER A 117 4.25 16.18 6.93
N GLY A 118 3.59 15.45 6.03
CA GLY A 118 3.77 13.99 5.92
C GLY A 118 2.53 13.19 5.60
N SER A 119 1.35 13.74 5.85
CA SER A 119 0.12 13.13 5.36
C SER A 119 0.02 13.26 3.85
N GLU A 120 -0.51 12.23 3.19
CA GLU A 120 -0.83 12.30 1.77
C GLU A 120 -2.13 13.08 1.55
N HIS A 121 -3.19 12.74 2.27
CA HIS A 121 -4.44 13.49 2.28
C HIS A 121 -4.35 14.74 3.15
N GLN A 122 -5.17 15.74 2.83
CA GLN A 122 -5.33 16.99 3.60
C GLN A 122 -6.83 17.29 3.78
N VAL A 123 -7.16 18.18 4.73
CA VAL A 123 -8.53 18.62 5.04
C VAL A 123 -8.61 20.15 5.05
#